data_AF-A0A914USW2-F1
#
_entry.id   AF-A0A914USW2-F1
#
_cell.length_a   1.000
_cell.length_b   1.000
_cell.length_c   1.000
_cell.angle_alpha   90.00
_cell.angle_beta   90.00
_cell.angle_gamma   90.00
#
_symmetry.space_group_name_H-M   'P 1'
#
loop_
_entity.id
_entity.type
_entity.pdbx_description
1 polymer ?
#
loop_
_entity_poly.entity_id
_entity_poly.type
_entity_poly.pdbx_seq_one_letter_code
_entity_poly.pdbx_strand_id
1 'polypeptide(L)'
;MSSSLTLDAEQVERNFLRLASAETPKQLEAFVLKNLVNCIDLASNANENVKTQGVELLTHLNKRLKGNEDVQLPVEQILANFQNYSSGSLSSNFAMIYIKMGYGRLGMNDQLRLLPKLLESSKGKPRRQQNELFAVSAPVFYELAGRKPVEWPALNLNKDDALRAQVLSFFADILLIPPSG
;
A
#
# COMPACT_ATOMS: atom_id res chain seq x y z
N MET A 1 3.05 1.65 31.16
CA MET A 1 2.65 0.41 30.46
C MET A 1 1.14 0.17 30.52
N SER A 2 0.45 0.39 31.65
CA SER A 2 -1.02 0.25 31.71
C SER A 2 -1.78 1.31 30.86
N SER A 3 -1.30 2.57 30.85
CA SER A 3 -1.97 3.67 30.12
C SER A 3 -1.89 3.59 28.59
N SER A 4 -0.89 2.88 28.03
CA SER A 4 -0.80 2.69 26.56
C SER A 4 -1.75 1.60 26.08
N LEU A 5 -2.02 0.58 26.90
CA LEU A 5 -2.95 -0.50 26.59
C LEU A 5 -4.40 -0.01 26.53
N THR A 6 -4.79 0.89 27.44
CA THR A 6 -6.11 1.52 27.43
C THR A 6 -6.28 2.44 26.22
N LEU A 7 -5.22 3.16 25.84
CA LEU A 7 -5.26 4.07 24.71
C LEU A 7 -5.51 3.34 23.38
N ASP A 8 -4.83 2.22 23.14
CA ASP A 8 -4.99 1.46 21.89
C ASP A 8 -6.38 0.82 21.76
N ALA A 9 -6.95 0.34 22.88
CA ALA A 9 -8.31 -0.20 22.90
C ALA A 9 -9.36 0.88 22.58
N GLU A 10 -9.24 2.06 23.20
CA GLU A 10 -10.10 3.22 22.89
C GLU A 10 -9.96 3.68 21.43
N GLN A 11 -8.74 3.61 20.87
CA GLN A 11 -8.50 3.94 19.48
C GLN A 11 -9.22 2.98 18.52
N VAL A 12 -9.13 1.67 18.75
CA VAL A 12 -9.82 0.68 17.90
C VAL A 12 -11.32 0.83 17.98
N GLU A 13 -11.89 0.96 19.19
CA GLU A 13 -13.34 1.16 19.37
C GLU A 13 -13.82 2.43 18.66
N ARG A 14 -13.09 3.54 18.82
CA ARG A 14 -13.40 4.79 18.13
C ARG A 14 -13.33 4.63 16.61
N ASN A 15 -12.37 3.87 16.09
CA ASN A 15 -12.26 3.61 14.67
C ASN A 15 -13.42 2.73 14.16
N PHE A 16 -13.91 1.76 14.95
CA PHE A 16 -15.14 1.01 14.64
C PHE A 16 -16.34 1.93 14.54
N LEU A 17 -16.57 2.78 15.53
CA LEU A 17 -17.70 3.72 15.53
C LEU A 17 -17.64 4.68 14.33
N ARG A 18 -16.45 5.22 14.03
CA ARG A 18 -16.25 6.08 12.86
C ARG A 18 -16.52 5.34 11.56
N LEU A 19 -16.02 4.12 11.42
CA LEU A 19 -16.30 3.30 10.25
C LEU A 19 -17.80 3.03 10.14
N ALA A 20 -18.47 2.60 11.22
CA ALA A 20 -19.91 2.35 11.22
C ALA A 20 -20.73 3.58 10.82
N SER A 21 -20.33 4.77 11.29
CA SER A 21 -21.00 6.05 10.98
C SER A 21 -20.74 6.60 9.58
N ALA A 22 -19.73 6.10 8.87
CA ALA A 22 -19.49 6.51 7.50
C ALA A 22 -20.49 5.79 6.60
N GLU A 23 -21.56 6.43 6.16
CA GLU A 23 -22.61 5.79 5.34
C GLU A 23 -22.40 6.05 3.84
N THR A 24 -21.74 7.15 3.50
CA THR A 24 -21.48 7.55 2.11
C THR A 24 -20.05 7.21 1.65
N PRO A 25 -19.80 7.06 0.34
CA PRO A 25 -18.44 6.86 -0.19
C PRO A 25 -17.47 7.96 0.24
N LYS A 26 -17.91 9.22 0.25
CA LYS A 26 -17.09 10.37 0.68
C LYS A 26 -16.70 10.29 2.15
N GLN A 27 -17.62 9.89 3.03
CA GLN A 27 -17.30 9.70 4.45
C GLN A 27 -16.36 8.52 4.66
N LEU A 28 -16.54 7.44 3.89
CA LEU A 28 -15.65 6.28 3.93
C LEU A 28 -14.24 6.68 3.50
N GLU A 29 -14.10 7.43 2.41
CA GLU A 29 -12.81 7.96 1.96
C GLU A 29 -12.15 8.84 3.01
N ALA A 30 -12.89 9.78 3.61
CA ALA A 30 -12.37 10.61 4.69
C ALA A 30 -11.89 9.78 5.90
N PHE A 31 -12.62 8.72 6.25
CA PHE A 31 -12.19 7.77 7.28
C PHE A 31 -10.90 7.05 6.87
N VAL A 32 -10.83 6.52 5.66
CA VAL A 32 -9.69 5.73 5.15
C VAL A 32 -8.43 6.58 5.05
N LEU A 33 -8.51 7.76 4.43
CA LEU A 33 -7.38 8.68 4.29
C LEU A 33 -6.78 9.10 5.63
N LYS A 34 -7.63 9.22 6.67
CA LYS A 34 -7.21 9.67 8.00
C LYS A 34 -6.72 8.55 8.92
N ASN A 35 -7.35 7.38 8.87
CA ASN A 35 -7.18 6.37 9.93
C ASN A 35 -6.55 5.06 9.43
N LEU A 36 -6.44 4.79 8.13
CA LEU A 36 -6.03 3.47 7.63
C LEU A 36 -4.66 3.02 8.16
N VAL A 37 -3.65 3.89 8.17
CA VAL A 37 -2.30 3.53 8.67
C VAL A 37 -2.37 3.13 10.15
N ASN A 38 -3.07 3.91 10.97
CA ASN A 38 -3.29 3.59 12.38
C ASN A 38 -4.07 2.27 12.57
N CYS A 39 -5.08 2.00 11.74
CA CYS A 39 -5.79 0.73 11.77
C CYS A 39 -4.87 -0.47 11.46
N ILE A 40 -3.93 -0.32 10.50
CA ILE A 40 -2.92 -1.35 10.20
C ILE A 40 -2.02 -1.59 11.42
N ASP A 41 -1.57 -0.54 12.08
CA ASP A 41 -0.73 -0.64 13.27
C ASP A 41 -1.46 -1.30 14.44
N LEU A 42 -2.71 -0.91 14.71
CA LEU A 42 -3.53 -1.50 15.77
C LEU A 42 -3.77 -3.00 15.51
N ALA A 43 -4.01 -3.39 14.26
CA ALA A 43 -4.19 -4.79 13.87
C ALA A 43 -2.91 -5.65 13.98
N SER A 44 -1.73 -5.03 14.06
CA SER A 44 -0.46 -5.74 13.87
C SER A 44 0.52 -5.61 15.03
N ASN A 45 0.49 -4.51 15.76
CA ASN A 45 1.50 -4.13 16.75
C ASN A 45 0.95 -3.99 18.17
N ALA A 46 -0.37 -4.01 18.36
CA ALA A 46 -1.00 -3.89 19.69
C ALA A 46 -0.95 -5.20 20.51
N ASN A 47 -1.63 -5.21 21.66
CA ASN A 47 -1.85 -6.44 22.43
C ASN A 47 -2.80 -7.41 21.68
N GLU A 48 -2.88 -8.68 22.08
CA GLU A 48 -3.63 -9.70 21.34
C GLU A 48 -5.12 -9.38 21.17
N ASN A 49 -5.76 -8.82 22.21
CA ASN A 49 -7.17 -8.44 22.17
C ASN A 49 -7.40 -7.32 21.13
N VAL A 50 -6.62 -6.25 21.19
CA VAL A 50 -6.72 -5.10 20.29
C VAL A 50 -6.33 -5.47 18.87
N LYS A 51 -5.33 -6.35 18.69
CA LYS A 51 -4.97 -6.92 17.37
C LYS A 51 -6.14 -7.64 16.74
N THR A 52 -6.82 -8.50 17.50
CA THR A 52 -7.98 -9.25 17.02
C THR A 52 -9.09 -8.31 16.56
N GLN A 53 -9.40 -7.29 17.38
CA GLN A 53 -10.37 -6.25 17.02
C GLN A 53 -9.91 -5.41 15.81
N GLY A 54 -8.62 -5.09 15.71
CA GLY A 54 -8.05 -4.36 14.56
C GLY A 54 -8.15 -5.16 13.27
N VAL A 55 -7.90 -6.48 13.30
CA VAL A 55 -8.07 -7.36 12.14
C VAL A 55 -9.54 -7.44 11.72
N GLU A 56 -10.46 -7.51 12.68
CA GLU A 56 -11.90 -7.46 12.41
C GLU A 56 -12.30 -6.12 11.77
N LEU A 57 -11.81 -4.99 12.31
CA LEU A 57 -12.01 -3.66 11.74
C LEU A 57 -11.54 -3.59 10.29
N LEU A 58 -10.32 -4.06 10.00
CA LEU A 58 -9.79 -4.10 8.63
C LEU A 58 -10.61 -5.04 7.73
N THR A 59 -11.16 -6.11 8.27
CA THR A 59 -12.06 -7.03 7.54
C THR A 59 -13.35 -6.33 7.12
N HIS A 60 -13.99 -5.58 8.03
CA HIS A 60 -15.16 -4.77 7.70
C HIS A 60 -14.84 -3.66 6.70
N LEU A 61 -13.71 -2.98 6.89
CA LEU A 61 -13.25 -1.95 5.96
C LEU A 61 -13.04 -2.53 4.55
N ASN A 62 -12.38 -3.69 4.43
CA ASN A 62 -12.13 -4.35 3.16
C ASN A 62 -13.43 -4.69 2.41
N LYS A 63 -14.44 -5.20 3.11
CA LYS A 63 -15.76 -5.47 2.51
C LYS A 63 -16.37 -4.21 1.91
N ARG A 64 -16.25 -3.08 2.61
CA ARG A 64 -16.79 -1.80 2.14
C ARG A 64 -16.00 -1.20 0.98
N LEU A 65 -14.67 -1.28 1.02
CA LEU A 65 -13.80 -0.82 -0.07
C LEU A 65 -14.01 -1.60 -1.38
N LYS A 66 -14.38 -2.88 -1.29
CA LYS A 66 -14.75 -3.70 -2.47
C LYS A 66 -16.03 -3.20 -3.16
N GLY A 67 -16.99 -2.66 -2.40
CA GLY A 67 -18.21 -2.07 -2.97
C GLY A 67 -18.08 -0.60 -3.37
N ASN A 68 -16.92 0.02 -3.11
CA ASN A 68 -16.67 1.44 -3.34
C ASN A 68 -15.30 1.60 -4.02
N GLU A 69 -15.23 1.26 -5.31
CA GLU A 69 -13.96 1.24 -6.06
C GLU A 69 -13.37 2.64 -6.26
N ASP A 70 -14.20 3.67 -6.28
CA ASP A 70 -13.76 5.07 -6.45
C ASP A 70 -13.09 5.66 -5.20
N VAL A 71 -13.29 5.05 -4.02
CA VAL A 71 -12.74 5.55 -2.76
C VAL A 71 -11.21 5.48 -2.78
N GLN A 72 -10.57 6.62 -2.58
CA GLN A 72 -9.12 6.75 -2.56
C GLN A 72 -8.51 6.23 -1.26
N LEU A 73 -7.29 5.69 -1.37
CA LEU A 73 -6.51 5.22 -0.23
C LEU A 73 -5.28 6.12 -0.04
N PRO A 74 -4.77 6.28 1.19
CA PRO A 74 -3.60 7.12 1.48
C PRO A 74 -2.29 6.43 1.05
N VAL A 75 -2.16 6.04 -0.22
CA VAL A 75 -1.05 5.25 -0.78
C VAL A 75 0.31 5.82 -0.41
N GLU A 76 0.47 7.14 -0.51
CA GLU A 76 1.72 7.80 -0.17
C GLU A 76 2.11 7.61 1.30
N GLN A 77 1.16 7.67 2.23
CA GLN A 77 1.39 7.46 3.66
C GLN A 77 1.68 5.98 3.94
N ILE A 78 0.95 5.07 3.27
CA ILE A 78 1.17 3.63 3.41
C ILE A 78 2.58 3.27 2.93
N LEU A 79 3.03 3.79 1.78
CA LEU A 79 4.39 3.56 1.26
C LEU A 79 5.48 4.07 2.21
N ALA A 80 5.25 5.23 2.86
CA ALA A 80 6.19 5.79 3.84
C ALA A 80 6.36 4.89 5.06
N ASN A 81 5.26 4.31 5.56
CA ASN A 81 5.32 3.38 6.71
C ASN A 81 5.76 1.98 6.30
N PHE A 82 5.46 1.55 5.08
CA PHE A 82 5.79 0.23 4.56
C PHE A 82 7.28 -0.07 4.62
N GLN A 83 8.14 0.93 4.38
CA GLN A 83 9.60 0.78 4.50
C GLN A 83 10.03 0.34 5.91
N ASN A 84 9.36 0.83 6.94
CA ASN A 84 9.69 0.56 8.34
C ASN A 84 9.11 -0.75 8.86
N TYR A 85 8.10 -1.32 8.19
CA TYR A 85 7.54 -2.60 8.60
C TYR A 85 8.52 -3.74 8.38
N SER A 86 8.72 -4.57 9.40
CA SER A 86 9.54 -5.77 9.29
C SER A 86 9.01 -6.71 8.21
N SER A 87 9.92 -7.29 7.43
CA SER A 87 9.58 -8.24 6.37
C SER A 87 8.76 -9.42 6.92
N GLY A 88 7.61 -9.69 6.30
CA GLY A 88 6.70 -10.76 6.71
C GLY A 88 5.78 -10.44 7.89
N SER A 89 5.85 -9.24 8.48
CA SER A 89 4.93 -8.83 9.54
C SER A 89 3.49 -8.66 9.04
N LEU A 90 2.52 -8.74 9.97
CA LEU A 90 1.12 -8.43 9.66
C LEU A 90 0.97 -7.02 9.09
N SER A 91 1.68 -6.03 9.63
CA SER A 91 1.65 -4.64 9.11
C SER A 91 2.10 -4.59 7.67
N SER A 92 3.18 -5.30 7.33
CA SER A 92 3.70 -5.37 5.96
C SER A 92 2.70 -6.02 5.02
N ASN A 93 2.01 -7.08 5.46
CA ASN A 93 1.04 -7.79 4.62
C ASN A 93 -0.22 -6.95 4.37
N PHE A 94 -0.77 -6.32 5.41
CA PHE A 94 -1.92 -5.42 5.25
C PHE A 94 -1.57 -4.21 4.39
N ALA A 95 -0.41 -3.58 4.64
CA ALA A 95 0.04 -2.48 3.81
C ALA A 95 0.18 -2.86 2.33
N MET A 96 0.69 -4.06 2.02
CA MET A 96 0.77 -4.54 0.63
C MET A 96 -0.62 -4.65 -0.02
N ILE A 97 -1.62 -5.19 0.70
CA ILE A 97 -3.01 -5.27 0.22
C ILE A 97 -3.53 -3.87 -0.16
N TYR A 98 -3.32 -2.89 0.72
CA TYR A 98 -3.81 -1.53 0.50
C TYR A 98 -2.99 -0.74 -0.52
N ILE A 99 -1.69 -1.04 -0.70
CA ILE A 99 -0.89 -0.50 -1.81
C ILE A 99 -1.45 -1.01 -3.13
N LYS A 100 -1.65 -2.33 -3.28
CA LYS A 100 -2.20 -2.93 -4.51
C LYS A 100 -3.57 -2.36 -4.86
N MET A 101 -4.45 -2.23 -3.85
CA MET A 101 -5.79 -1.69 -4.03
C MET A 101 -5.77 -0.19 -4.35
N GLY A 102 -4.99 0.59 -3.60
CA GLY A 102 -4.98 2.04 -3.69
C GLY A 102 -4.24 2.58 -4.90
N TYR A 103 -3.10 1.97 -5.26
CA TYR A 103 -2.25 2.49 -6.33
C TYR A 103 -2.97 2.47 -7.68
N GLY A 104 -3.71 1.41 -7.98
CA GLY A 104 -4.52 1.32 -9.20
C GLY A 104 -5.71 2.28 -9.27
N ARG A 105 -6.16 2.83 -8.12
CA ARG A 105 -7.26 3.82 -8.04
C ARG A 105 -6.78 5.26 -8.26
N LEU A 106 -5.48 5.51 -8.16
CA LEU A 106 -4.90 6.82 -8.40
C LEU A 106 -4.97 7.17 -9.89
N GLY A 107 -5.14 8.46 -10.19
CA GLY A 107 -4.93 8.96 -11.54
C GLY A 107 -3.47 8.79 -11.99
N MET A 108 -3.25 8.69 -13.31
CA MET A 108 -1.93 8.40 -13.88
C MET A 108 -0.84 9.37 -13.41
N ASN A 109 -1.16 10.66 -13.27
CA ASN A 109 -0.18 11.66 -12.80
C ASN A 109 0.27 11.41 -11.36
N ASP A 110 -0.62 10.96 -10.47
CA ASP A 110 -0.26 10.59 -9.10
C ASP A 110 0.51 9.28 -9.05
N GLN A 111 0.18 8.31 -9.91
CA GLN A 111 0.97 7.09 -10.04
C GLN A 111 2.41 7.40 -10.50
N LEU A 112 2.57 8.25 -11.52
CA LEU A 112 3.89 8.71 -11.97
C LEU A 112 4.67 9.42 -10.87
N ARG A 113 4.01 10.31 -10.12
CA ARG A 113 4.60 11.02 -9.00
C ARG A 113 5.06 10.08 -7.87
N LEU A 114 4.30 9.03 -7.59
CA LEU A 114 4.59 8.07 -6.51
C LEU A 114 5.50 6.92 -6.93
N LEU A 115 5.73 6.71 -8.23
CA LEU A 115 6.56 5.62 -8.74
C LEU A 115 7.95 5.55 -8.08
N PRO A 116 8.74 6.65 -7.96
CA PRO A 116 10.03 6.60 -7.27
C PRO A 116 9.90 6.09 -5.83
N LYS A 117 8.88 6.55 -5.09
CA LYS A 117 8.64 6.13 -3.71
C LYS A 117 8.28 4.65 -3.62
N LEU A 118 7.46 4.17 -4.56
CA LEU A 118 7.09 2.75 -4.64
C LEU A 118 8.32 1.86 -4.87
N LEU A 119 9.23 2.26 -5.78
CA LEU A 119 10.46 1.53 -6.05
C LEU A 119 11.43 1.57 -4.85
N GLU A 120 11.58 2.73 -4.19
CA GLU A 120 12.36 2.82 -2.95
C GLU A 120 11.78 1.93 -1.84
N SER A 121 10.45 1.84 -1.75
CA SER A 121 9.75 0.99 -0.78
C SER A 121 9.93 -0.52 -1.00
N SER A 122 10.44 -0.97 -2.15
CA SER A 122 10.75 -2.39 -2.40
C SER A 122 12.11 -2.82 -1.84
N LYS A 123 12.99 -1.87 -1.48
CA LYS A 123 14.32 -2.17 -0.96
C LYS A 123 14.25 -2.94 0.35
N GLY A 124 15.08 -3.96 0.48
CA GLY A 124 15.14 -4.83 1.67
C GLY A 124 13.92 -5.73 1.88
N LYS A 125 12.90 -5.69 1.00
CA LYS A 125 11.74 -6.56 1.07
C LYS A 125 12.01 -7.93 0.45
N PRO A 126 11.29 -8.99 0.86
CA PRO A 126 11.38 -10.29 0.21
C PRO A 126 11.00 -10.21 -1.26
N ARG A 127 11.64 -11.03 -2.12
CA ARG A 127 11.43 -11.03 -3.59
C ARG A 127 9.96 -11.06 -3.99
N ARG A 128 9.12 -11.82 -3.28
CA ARG A 128 7.67 -11.85 -3.52
C ARG A 128 7.03 -10.47 -3.41
N GLN A 129 7.29 -9.73 -2.32
CA GLN A 129 6.73 -8.38 -2.13
C GLN A 129 7.32 -7.37 -3.12
N GLN A 130 8.60 -7.51 -3.47
CA GLN A 130 9.21 -6.69 -4.54
C GLN A 130 8.48 -6.89 -5.86
N ASN A 131 8.27 -8.13 -6.27
CA ASN A 131 7.53 -8.48 -7.49
C ASN A 131 6.09 -7.96 -7.43
N GLU A 132 5.41 -8.01 -6.28
CA GLU A 132 4.07 -7.45 -6.13
C GLU A 132 4.05 -5.92 -6.32
N LEU A 133 5.04 -5.20 -5.81
CA LEU A 133 5.19 -3.75 -6.05
C LEU A 133 5.47 -3.45 -7.53
N PHE A 134 6.41 -4.19 -8.14
CA PHE A 134 6.75 -3.99 -9.56
C PHE A 134 5.58 -4.30 -10.48
N ALA A 135 4.81 -5.34 -10.19
CA ALA A 135 3.58 -5.67 -10.92
C ALA A 135 2.56 -4.54 -10.87
N VAL A 136 2.35 -3.93 -9.69
CA VAL A 136 1.45 -2.77 -9.52
C VAL A 136 1.94 -1.56 -10.32
N SER A 137 3.25 -1.39 -10.46
CA SER A 137 3.83 -0.28 -11.23
C SER A 137 3.88 -0.50 -12.75
N ALA A 138 3.59 -1.71 -13.24
CA ALA A 138 3.74 -2.04 -14.66
C ALA A 138 2.98 -1.10 -15.62
N PRO A 139 1.71 -0.68 -15.34
CA PRO A 139 1.01 0.28 -16.19
C PRO A 139 1.72 1.64 -16.27
N VAL A 140 2.41 2.05 -15.20
CA VAL A 140 3.15 3.31 -15.14
C VAL A 140 4.41 3.25 -16.00
N PHE A 141 5.11 2.10 -15.99
CA PHE A 141 6.25 1.89 -16.87
C PHE A 141 5.83 1.88 -18.35
N TYR A 142 4.67 1.30 -18.67
CA TYR A 142 4.09 1.35 -20.00
C TYR A 142 3.79 2.80 -20.44
N GLU A 143 3.16 3.60 -19.59
CA GLU A 143 2.90 5.02 -19.84
C GLU A 143 4.21 5.81 -20.04
N LEU A 144 5.24 5.54 -19.22
CA LEU A 144 6.55 6.20 -19.33
C LEU A 144 7.26 5.88 -20.65
N ALA A 145 7.10 4.67 -21.19
CA ALA A 145 7.70 4.28 -22.46
C ALA A 145 7.21 5.14 -23.64
N GLY A 146 6.00 5.71 -23.54
CA GLY A 146 5.44 6.65 -24.52
C GLY A 146 5.88 8.12 -24.31
N ARG A 147 6.57 8.43 -23.21
CA ARG A 147 6.96 9.81 -22.84
C ARG A 147 8.43 10.08 -23.10
N LYS A 148 8.78 11.35 -23.28
CA LYS A 148 10.19 11.76 -23.42
C LYS A 148 10.92 11.55 -22.09
N PRO A 149 12.20 11.13 -22.08
CA PRO A 149 12.97 10.91 -20.85
C PRO A 149 13.02 12.13 -19.89
N VAL A 150 12.90 13.35 -20.43
CA VAL A 150 12.87 14.59 -19.63
C VAL A 150 11.59 14.74 -18.78
N GLU A 151 10.52 14.05 -19.15
CA GLU A 151 9.23 14.06 -18.45
C GLU A 151 9.12 12.94 -17.41
N TRP A 152 10.14 12.09 -17.32
CA TRP A 152 10.14 10.97 -16.39
C TRP A 152 10.36 11.47 -14.96
N PRO A 153 9.70 10.86 -13.97
CA PRO A 153 10.00 11.16 -12.57
C PRO A 153 11.44 10.75 -12.25
N ALA A 154 12.03 11.34 -11.20
CA ALA A 154 13.38 11.02 -10.78
C ALA A 154 13.47 9.61 -10.16
N LEU A 155 13.57 8.58 -11.01
CA LEU A 155 13.58 7.17 -10.59
C LEU A 155 14.87 6.75 -9.86
N ASN A 156 15.96 7.53 -10.00
CA ASN A 156 17.28 7.27 -9.39
C ASN A 156 17.85 5.85 -9.60
N LEU A 157 17.33 5.05 -10.54
CA LEU A 157 17.79 3.67 -10.82
C LEU A 157 19.28 3.61 -11.22
N ASN A 158 19.82 4.68 -11.79
CA ASN A 158 21.25 4.74 -12.15
C ASN A 158 22.18 4.87 -10.93
N LYS A 159 21.64 5.21 -9.76
CA LYS A 159 22.40 5.35 -8.51
C LYS A 159 22.31 4.12 -7.61
N ASP A 160 21.41 3.19 -7.92
CA ASP A 160 21.17 1.97 -7.16
C ASP A 160 21.15 0.76 -8.09
N ASP A 161 22.34 0.17 -8.27
CA ASP A 161 22.53 -0.97 -9.17
C ASP A 161 21.71 -2.19 -8.75
N ALA A 162 21.49 -2.38 -7.44
CA ALA A 162 20.72 -3.50 -6.91
C ALA A 162 19.23 -3.36 -7.24
N LEU A 163 18.65 -2.18 -6.98
CA LEU A 163 17.27 -1.90 -7.36
C LEU A 163 17.07 -1.97 -8.87
N ARG A 164 18.01 -1.40 -9.64
CA ARG A 164 17.99 -1.47 -11.11
C ARG A 164 17.98 -2.91 -11.60
N ALA A 165 18.87 -3.76 -11.08
CA ALA A 165 18.93 -5.17 -11.45
C ALA A 165 17.64 -5.92 -11.10
N GLN A 166 17.02 -5.63 -9.94
CA GLN A 166 15.75 -6.24 -9.54
C GLN A 166 14.60 -5.85 -10.46
N VAL A 167 14.47 -4.56 -10.78
CA VAL A 167 13.44 -4.06 -11.71
C VAL A 167 13.61 -4.68 -13.10
N LEU A 168 14.84 -4.64 -13.63
CA LEU A 168 15.15 -5.23 -14.95
C LEU A 168 14.89 -6.74 -14.98
N SER A 169 15.32 -7.48 -13.95
CA SER A 169 15.08 -8.92 -13.85
C SER A 169 13.59 -9.23 -13.83
N PHE A 170 12.79 -8.49 -13.06
CA PHE A 170 11.35 -8.71 -13.01
C PHE A 170 10.67 -8.51 -14.37
N PHE A 171 10.96 -7.40 -15.06
CA PHE A 171 10.35 -7.15 -16.37
C PHE A 171 10.90 -8.07 -17.47
N ALA A 172 12.18 -8.48 -17.39
CA ALA A 172 12.73 -9.50 -18.27
C ALA A 172 12.03 -10.85 -18.08
N ASP A 173 11.80 -11.27 -16.84
CA ASP A 173 11.07 -12.51 -16.52
C ASP A 173 9.65 -12.49 -17.14
N ILE A 174 8.96 -11.35 -17.13
CA ILE A 174 7.64 -11.20 -17.77
C ILE A 174 7.73 -11.35 -19.29
N LEU A 175 8.73 -10.72 -19.93
CA LEU A 175 8.90 -10.77 -21.39
C LEU A 175 9.27 -12.16 -21.91
N LEU A 176 9.85 -13.01 -21.06
CA LEU A 176 10.20 -14.39 -21.40
C LEU A 176 9.01 -15.35 -21.30
N ILE A 177 7.85 -14.91 -20.77
CA ILE A 177 6.64 -15.73 -20.74
C ILE A 177 6.09 -15.82 -22.18
N PRO A 178 5.99 -17.03 -22.76
CA PRO A 178 5.43 -17.17 -24.10
C PRO A 178 3.97 -16.69 -24.10
N PRO A 179 3.53 -15.97 -25.15
CA PRO A 179 2.12 -15.63 -25.28
C PRO A 179 1.32 -16.93 -25.25
N SER A 180 0.33 -17.01 -24.36
CA SER A 180 -0.59 -18.13 -24.32
C SER A 180 -1.31 -18.17 -25.67
N GLY A 181 -0.93 -19.14 -26.50
CA GLY A 181 -1.56 -19.38 -27.81
C GLY A 181 -2.99 -19.86 -27.68
#